data_AF-A0A497YS91-F1
#
_entry.id   AF-A0A497YS91-F1
#
_cell.length_a   1.000
_cell.length_b   1.000
_cell.length_c   1.000
_cell.angle_alpha   90.00
_cell.angle_beta   90.00
_cell.angle_gamma   90.00
#
_symmetry.space_group_name_H-M   'P 1'
#
loop_
_entity.id
_entity.type
_entity.pdbx_description
1 polymer ?
#
loop_
_entity_poly.entity_id
_entity_poly.type
_entity_poly.pdbx_seq_one_letter_code
_entity_poly.pdbx_strand_id
1 'polypeptide(L)'
;MINKKFTLLLAAGMLSLAACGQDDAANEEETQAPVQEESTDTEEMPEEEPMEDMEEETEENSTEEEPAEEEEPAEEAESSEQASAPEAMSGEASNLLSNGEMTSFVFNEAGEYAVYCEPHPVMQMTVIVEEGAEAMDKVSVDIADYEFGEATITVAPGTTIEWTNQDQVQHNVAFE
;
A
#
# COMPACT_ATOMS: atom_id res chain seq x y z
N MET A 1 -44.02 7.41 9.99
CA MET A 1 -44.30 8.33 8.85
C MET A 1 -44.74 9.68 9.40
N ILE A 2 -43.79 10.60 9.60
CA ILE A 2 -44.06 12.00 9.98
C ILE A 2 -43.26 12.86 9.01
N ASN A 3 -43.98 13.45 8.07
CA ASN A 3 -43.51 14.43 7.10
C ASN A 3 -43.23 15.76 7.82
N LYS A 4 -41.99 16.24 7.80
CA LYS A 4 -41.71 17.66 8.04
C LYS A 4 -41.14 18.28 6.77
N LYS A 5 -41.84 19.32 6.37
CA LYS A 5 -41.76 20.01 5.09
C LYS A 5 -40.48 20.83 5.02
N PHE A 6 -39.81 20.66 3.89
CA PHE A 6 -38.80 21.53 3.29
C PHE A 6 -39.07 23.02 3.58
N THR A 7 -38.13 23.70 4.22
CA THR A 7 -38.04 25.17 4.20
C THR A 7 -36.68 25.54 3.62
N LEU A 8 -36.72 25.80 2.32
CA LEU A 8 -35.64 26.33 1.51
C LEU A 8 -35.46 27.82 1.87
N LEU A 9 -34.37 28.17 2.55
CA LEU A 9 -34.00 29.56 2.80
C LEU A 9 -32.77 29.88 1.95
N LEU A 10 -33.06 30.49 0.80
CA LEU A 10 -32.13 30.94 -0.23
C LEU A 10 -31.53 32.26 0.26
N ALA A 11 -30.34 32.23 0.86
CA ALA A 11 -29.55 33.41 1.17
C ALA A 11 -28.46 33.56 0.10
N ALA A 12 -28.78 34.35 -0.92
CA ALA A 12 -27.82 34.87 -1.87
C ALA A 12 -27.07 36.06 -1.24
N GLY A 13 -25.75 36.09 -1.41
CA GLY A 13 -24.93 37.30 -1.31
C GLY A 13 -23.83 37.24 -0.26
N MET A 14 -22.58 37.12 -0.71
CA MET A 14 -21.74 38.30 -0.91
C MET A 14 -20.44 37.86 -1.61
N LEU A 15 -20.30 38.27 -2.86
CA LEU A 15 -19.07 38.21 -3.63
C LEU A 15 -18.08 39.21 -3.01
N SER A 16 -16.97 38.73 -2.45
CA SER A 16 -15.80 39.57 -2.13
C SER A 16 -14.65 39.15 -3.04
N LEU A 17 -14.49 39.89 -4.13
CA LEU A 17 -13.29 39.91 -4.96
C LEU A 17 -12.32 40.94 -4.38
N ALA A 18 -11.23 40.46 -3.78
CA ALA A 18 -9.98 41.17 -3.55
C ALA A 18 -8.93 40.07 -3.28
N ALA A 19 -7.76 39.99 -3.89
CA ALA A 19 -6.97 40.99 -4.58
C ALA A 19 -6.09 40.32 -5.66
N CYS A 20 -5.82 41.06 -6.72
CA CYS A 20 -4.68 40.83 -7.60
C CYS A 20 -3.41 41.41 -6.97
N GLY A 21 -2.26 40.81 -7.29
CA GLY A 21 -0.92 41.38 -7.09
C GLY A 21 0.00 40.38 -6.39
N GLN A 22 1.22 40.13 -6.84
CA GLN A 22 2.00 40.62 -7.97
C GLN A 22 3.19 39.65 -8.03
N ASP A 23 3.58 39.27 -9.24
CA ASP A 23 4.77 38.52 -9.55
C ASP A 23 6.06 39.10 -8.93
N ASP A 24 6.85 38.27 -8.28
CA ASP A 24 8.32 38.35 -8.24
C ASP A 24 8.79 36.94 -8.65
N ALA A 25 9.00 36.66 -9.94
CA ALA A 25 10.21 36.99 -10.70
C ALA A 25 11.50 36.47 -10.04
N ALA A 26 12.00 35.39 -10.63
CA ALA A 26 13.41 35.12 -10.89
C ALA A 26 14.38 35.14 -9.69
N ASN A 27 14.85 33.96 -9.32
CA ASN A 27 16.31 33.81 -9.23
C ASN A 27 16.75 32.76 -10.23
N GLU A 28 17.58 33.22 -11.15
CA GLU A 28 18.14 32.52 -12.28
C GLU A 28 19.36 31.72 -11.79
N GLU A 29 19.52 30.53 -12.37
CA GLU A 29 20.77 30.04 -12.92
C GLU A 29 22.07 30.38 -12.15
N GLU A 30 22.59 29.42 -11.37
CA GLU A 30 24.04 29.19 -11.37
C GLU A 30 24.34 27.76 -11.84
N THR A 31 24.81 27.74 -13.08
CA THR A 31 25.51 26.65 -13.73
C THR A 31 26.70 26.17 -12.91
N GLN A 32 26.84 24.86 -12.73
CA GLN A 32 28.15 24.24 -12.88
C GLN A 32 28.03 22.80 -13.39
N ALA A 33 28.67 22.60 -14.54
CA ALA A 33 28.71 21.40 -15.35
C ALA A 33 29.73 20.38 -14.78
N PRO A 34 29.83 19.18 -15.35
CA PRO A 34 30.27 17.96 -14.69
C PRO A 34 31.80 17.79 -14.70
N VAL A 35 32.31 17.04 -13.73
CA VAL A 35 33.64 16.42 -13.81
C VAL A 35 33.46 14.92 -13.80
N GLN A 36 33.63 14.33 -14.98
CA GLN A 36 33.91 12.93 -15.19
C GLN A 36 35.38 12.71 -14.80
N GLU A 37 35.65 11.77 -13.92
CA GLU A 37 36.98 11.15 -13.84
C GLU A 37 36.76 9.66 -14.10
N GLU A 38 37.21 9.32 -15.30
CA GLU A 38 37.38 7.99 -15.84
C GLU A 38 38.59 7.34 -15.16
N SER A 39 38.46 6.12 -14.66
CA SER A 39 39.63 5.24 -14.54
C SER A 39 39.19 3.80 -14.73
N THR A 40 39.52 3.32 -15.93
CA THR A 40 39.60 1.95 -16.38
C THR A 40 40.43 1.10 -15.42
N ASP A 41 39.95 -0.10 -15.07
CA ASP A 41 40.83 -1.21 -14.74
C ASP A 41 40.28 -2.47 -15.41
N THR A 42 40.94 -2.81 -16.51
CA THR A 42 40.86 -4.09 -17.22
C THR A 42 41.78 -5.05 -16.48
N GLU A 43 41.26 -6.14 -15.95
CA GLU A 43 42.07 -7.35 -15.76
C GLU A 43 41.42 -8.53 -16.49
N GLU A 44 42.29 -9.19 -17.23
CA GLU A 44 42.05 -10.21 -18.24
C GLU A 44 41.53 -11.54 -17.67
N MET A 45 40.81 -12.25 -18.54
CA MET A 45 40.54 -13.67 -18.43
C MET A 45 41.83 -14.49 -18.57
N PRO A 46 41.81 -15.75 -18.13
CA PRO A 46 42.38 -16.80 -18.98
C PRO A 46 41.41 -17.96 -19.29
N GLU A 47 41.49 -18.30 -20.57
CA GLU A 47 41.11 -19.44 -21.42
C GLU A 47 41.08 -20.84 -20.76
N GLU A 48 40.00 -21.61 -20.99
CA GLU A 48 39.85 -22.78 -21.91
C GLU A 48 40.12 -24.12 -21.18
N GLU A 49 39.28 -25.15 -21.31
CA GLU A 49 39.29 -26.21 -22.36
C GLU A 49 38.12 -27.22 -22.05
N PRO A 50 37.80 -28.25 -22.87
CA PRO A 50 37.06 -28.21 -24.14
C PRO A 50 35.87 -29.21 -24.20
N MET A 51 35.13 -29.20 -25.31
CA MET A 51 33.96 -30.04 -25.63
C MET A 51 34.29 -31.45 -26.17
N GLU A 52 33.43 -32.45 -25.93
CA GLU A 52 33.11 -33.61 -26.81
C GLU A 52 31.66 -34.06 -26.46
N ASP A 53 30.62 -33.76 -27.24
CA ASP A 53 30.09 -34.43 -28.44
C ASP A 53 29.55 -35.87 -28.19
N MET A 54 28.25 -36.10 -28.40
CA MET A 54 27.72 -36.96 -29.47
C MET A 54 26.30 -37.47 -29.22
N GLU A 55 25.47 -37.26 -30.25
CA GLU A 55 24.07 -37.54 -30.47
C GLU A 55 23.73 -39.06 -30.44
N GLU A 56 22.47 -39.45 -30.17
CA GLU A 56 21.60 -40.16 -31.14
C GLU A 56 20.23 -40.51 -30.51
N GLU A 57 19.20 -40.35 -31.33
CA GLU A 57 17.77 -40.44 -31.02
C GLU A 57 17.24 -41.87 -31.05
N THR A 58 16.16 -42.16 -30.32
CA THR A 58 15.07 -43.02 -30.83
C THR A 58 13.76 -42.68 -30.13
N GLU A 59 12.77 -42.35 -30.92
CA GLU A 59 11.36 -42.13 -30.56
C GLU A 59 10.72 -43.37 -29.90
N GLU A 60 9.74 -43.16 -29.02
CA GLU A 60 8.47 -43.90 -29.04
C GLU A 60 7.40 -43.06 -28.31
N ASN A 61 6.33 -42.78 -29.05
CA ASN A 61 5.08 -42.14 -28.67
C ASN A 61 4.23 -43.02 -27.73
N SER A 62 3.63 -42.44 -26.67
CA SER A 62 2.24 -42.69 -26.23
C SER A 62 1.89 -41.93 -24.93
N THR A 63 1.05 -40.91 -25.09
CA THR A 63 -0.30 -40.83 -24.52
C THR A 63 -0.52 -40.98 -23.00
N GLU A 64 -1.13 -39.91 -22.46
CA GLU A 64 -2.11 -39.87 -21.35
C GLU A 64 -1.63 -40.14 -19.91
N GLU A 65 -1.66 -39.08 -19.10
CA GLU A 65 -2.63 -38.86 -18.00
C GLU A 65 -1.97 -38.24 -16.76
N GLU A 66 -2.37 -36.99 -16.50
CA GLU A 66 -2.40 -36.46 -15.14
C GLU A 66 -3.48 -37.21 -14.36
N PRO A 67 -3.28 -37.45 -13.07
CA PRO A 67 -3.72 -36.42 -12.14
C PRO A 67 -2.74 -36.14 -11.00
N ALA A 68 -2.89 -34.91 -10.52
CA ALA A 68 -2.38 -34.40 -9.27
C ALA A 68 -2.74 -35.30 -8.08
N GLU A 69 -1.73 -35.67 -7.30
CA GLU A 69 -1.83 -35.94 -5.87
C GLU A 69 -0.52 -35.47 -5.22
N GLU A 70 -0.60 -34.41 -4.43
CA GLU A 70 -0.06 -34.46 -3.07
C GLU A 70 -0.73 -33.35 -2.25
N GLU A 71 -1.57 -33.80 -1.34
CA GLU A 71 -2.10 -33.03 -0.23
C GLU A 71 -0.96 -32.62 0.70
N GLU A 72 -1.01 -31.40 1.22
CA GLU A 72 -0.89 -31.14 2.66
C GLU A 72 -1.64 -29.82 2.96
N PRO A 73 -2.23 -29.70 4.16
CA PRO A 73 -3.39 -28.86 4.41
C PRO A 73 -3.00 -27.43 4.77
N ALA A 74 -3.67 -26.44 4.18
CA ALA A 74 -3.79 -25.12 4.83
C ALA A 74 -4.94 -25.23 5.83
N GLU A 75 -4.54 -25.68 7.01
CA GLU A 75 -5.34 -25.73 8.22
C GLU A 75 -6.02 -24.39 8.51
N GLU A 76 -7.28 -24.51 8.94
CA GLU A 76 -7.95 -23.65 9.93
C GLU A 76 -8.10 -22.16 9.53
N ALA A 77 -9.27 -21.75 9.06
CA ALA A 77 -10.33 -21.30 9.97
C ALA A 77 -9.85 -20.20 10.96
N GLU A 78 -9.69 -18.97 10.47
CA GLU A 78 -9.97 -17.77 11.28
C GLU A 78 -11.21 -17.06 10.70
N SER A 79 -12.17 -17.86 10.24
CA SER A 79 -13.57 -17.46 10.14
C SER A 79 -14.24 -17.94 11.42
N SER A 80 -14.77 -16.97 12.17
CA SER A 80 -15.59 -17.13 13.37
C SER A 80 -14.87 -17.31 14.70
N GLU A 81 -14.06 -16.33 15.09
CA GLU A 81 -14.19 -15.74 16.42
C GLU A 81 -13.80 -14.27 16.32
N GLN A 82 -14.68 -13.41 16.80
CA GLN A 82 -14.54 -11.97 16.82
C GLN A 82 -13.48 -11.61 17.88
N ALA A 83 -12.23 -11.98 17.63
CA ALA A 83 -11.08 -11.45 18.33
C ALA A 83 -11.01 -9.97 17.96
N SER A 84 -10.98 -9.11 18.97
CA SER A 84 -10.75 -7.67 18.79
C SER A 84 -9.52 -7.51 17.88
N ALA A 85 -9.63 -6.71 16.82
CA ALA A 85 -8.47 -6.35 16.01
C ALA A 85 -7.34 -5.84 16.93
N PRO A 86 -6.06 -6.16 16.64
CA PRO A 86 -4.93 -5.63 17.40
C PRO A 86 -4.97 -4.10 17.45
N GLU A 87 -4.45 -3.53 18.53
CA GLU A 87 -4.38 -2.08 18.66
C GLU A 87 -3.27 -1.53 17.77
N ALA A 88 -3.53 -0.43 17.07
CA ALA A 88 -2.51 0.26 16.30
C ALA A 88 -1.46 0.87 17.27
N MET A 89 -0.20 0.44 17.15
CA MET A 89 0.92 0.93 17.95
C MET A 89 2.17 1.09 17.07
N SER A 90 2.99 2.10 17.39
CA SER A 90 4.30 2.34 16.74
C SER A 90 5.17 1.07 16.80
N GLY A 91 5.76 0.71 15.66
CA GLY A 91 6.60 -0.47 15.50
C GLY A 91 5.84 -1.79 15.33
N GLU A 92 4.51 -1.77 15.34
CA GLU A 92 3.69 -2.94 14.97
C GLU A 92 3.47 -2.99 13.44
N ALA A 93 3.33 -4.20 12.91
CA ALA A 93 3.05 -4.44 11.51
C ALA A 93 2.19 -5.69 11.33
N SER A 94 1.35 -5.70 10.29
CA SER A 94 0.68 -6.91 9.84
C SER A 94 1.66 -7.85 9.12
N ASN A 95 1.23 -9.11 8.93
CA ASN A 95 1.85 -9.99 7.94
C ASN A 95 1.73 -9.39 6.53
N LEU A 96 2.51 -9.92 5.59
CA LEU A 96 2.30 -9.67 4.16
C LEU A 96 0.94 -10.25 3.75
N LEU A 97 0.16 -9.42 3.07
CA LEU A 97 -1.17 -9.68 2.54
C LEU A 97 -1.04 -10.00 1.07
N SER A 98 -1.48 -11.18 0.66
CA SER A 98 -1.70 -11.57 -0.73
C SER A 98 -2.94 -10.89 -1.29
N ASN A 99 -3.18 -11.05 -2.59
CA ASN A 99 -4.38 -10.53 -3.24
C ASN A 99 -5.66 -11.03 -2.55
N GLY A 100 -6.53 -10.10 -2.16
CA GLY A 100 -7.78 -10.35 -1.44
C GLY A 100 -7.63 -10.57 0.06
N GLU A 101 -6.41 -10.66 0.60
CA GLU A 101 -6.19 -10.79 2.04
C GLU A 101 -6.41 -9.46 2.76
N MET A 102 -6.83 -9.55 4.01
CA MET A 102 -7.22 -8.42 4.82
C MET A 102 -6.51 -8.42 6.17
N THR A 103 -6.25 -7.23 6.69
CA THR A 103 -5.84 -7.03 8.08
C THR A 103 -6.65 -5.90 8.70
N SER A 104 -6.68 -5.82 10.02
CA SER A 104 -7.41 -4.78 10.73
C SER A 104 -6.65 -4.33 11.97
N PHE A 105 -6.74 -3.05 12.28
CA PHE A 105 -6.22 -2.46 13.52
C PHE A 105 -7.26 -1.53 14.15
N VAL A 106 -7.33 -1.51 15.49
CA VAL A 106 -8.17 -0.58 16.25
C VAL A 106 -7.36 0.61 16.75
N PHE A 107 -7.93 1.81 16.60
CA PHE A 107 -7.30 3.08 16.94
C PHE A 107 -7.92 3.67 18.21
N ASN A 108 -7.38 3.30 19.37
CA ASN A 108 -7.95 3.70 20.67
C ASN A 108 -7.35 5.00 21.25
N GLU A 109 -6.17 5.41 20.82
CA GLU A 109 -5.48 6.58 21.35
C GLU A 109 -5.53 7.74 20.34
N ALA A 110 -5.83 8.94 20.84
CA ALA A 110 -5.83 10.14 20.01
C ALA A 110 -4.38 10.50 19.60
N GLY A 111 -4.17 10.79 18.32
CA GLY A 111 -2.84 11.03 17.78
C GLY A 111 -2.79 10.92 16.27
N GLU A 112 -1.61 11.15 15.71
CA GLU A 112 -1.31 10.93 14.30
C GLU A 112 -0.48 9.65 14.17
N TYR A 113 -0.94 8.73 13.33
CA TYR A 113 -0.30 7.46 13.04
C TYR A 113 0.20 7.51 11.61
N ALA A 114 1.52 7.43 11.43
CA ALA A 114 2.13 7.26 10.12
C ALA A 114 2.08 5.79 9.75
N VAL A 115 1.33 5.47 8.69
CA VAL A 115 1.15 4.11 8.19
C VAL A 115 1.96 3.96 6.92
N TYR A 116 2.70 2.86 6.80
CA TYR A 116 3.50 2.56 5.62
C TYR A 116 3.49 1.06 5.29
N CYS A 117 3.96 0.73 4.10
CA CYS A 117 4.23 -0.65 3.69
C CYS A 117 5.74 -0.94 3.86
N GLU A 118 6.11 -1.97 4.62
CA GLU A 118 7.52 -2.28 4.92
C GLU A 118 8.38 -2.60 3.68
N PRO A 119 7.96 -3.46 2.73
CA PRO A 119 8.76 -3.74 1.54
C PRO A 119 8.84 -2.54 0.58
N HIS A 120 7.95 -1.55 0.73
CA HIS A 120 7.88 -0.36 -0.13
C HIS A 120 7.60 0.91 0.69
N PRO A 121 8.58 1.46 1.45
CA PRO A 121 8.36 2.53 2.43
C PRO A 121 7.86 3.87 1.87
N VAL A 122 7.76 4.00 0.55
CA VAL A 122 7.17 5.17 -0.13
C VAL A 122 5.64 5.10 -0.20
N MET A 123 5.05 3.91 0.00
CA MET A 123 3.61 3.76 0.17
C MET A 123 3.25 4.19 1.57
N GLN A 124 2.57 5.34 1.71
CA GLN A 124 2.28 5.94 3.00
C GLN A 124 0.86 6.47 3.05
N MET A 125 0.28 6.44 4.25
CA MET A 125 -0.93 7.18 4.59
C MET A 125 -0.84 7.67 6.04
N THR A 126 -1.72 8.59 6.41
CA THR A 126 -1.82 9.09 7.79
C THR A 126 -3.20 8.80 8.36
N VAL A 127 -3.25 8.20 9.55
CA VAL A 127 -4.48 8.07 10.32
C VAL A 127 -4.44 9.08 11.47
N ILE A 128 -5.40 9.99 11.50
CA ILE A 128 -5.55 11.00 12.55
C ILE A 128 -6.71 10.57 13.45
N VAL A 129 -6.44 10.41 14.74
CA VAL A 129 -7.43 9.99 15.73
C VAL A 129 -7.76 11.19 16.63
N GLU A 130 -9.02 11.66 16.60
CA GLU A 130 -9.46 12.84 17.36
C GLU A 130 -10.79 12.58 18.08
N GLU A 131 -10.89 12.97 19.36
CA GLU A 131 -12.09 12.83 20.22
C GLU A 131 -13.37 13.52 19.68
N GLY A 132 -13.23 14.36 18.66
CA GLY A 132 -14.34 15.07 18.00
C GLY A 132 -14.60 14.65 16.56
N ALA A 133 -13.85 13.67 16.05
CA ALA A 133 -14.06 13.13 14.71
C ALA A 133 -15.32 12.26 14.65
N GLU A 134 -15.76 11.94 13.43
CA GLU A 134 -16.90 11.07 13.21
C GLU A 134 -16.61 9.67 13.79
N ALA A 135 -17.48 9.20 14.68
CA ALA A 135 -17.39 7.87 15.26
C ALA A 135 -17.95 6.85 14.26
N MET A 136 -17.09 5.93 13.83
CA MET A 136 -17.45 4.81 12.97
C MET A 136 -16.98 3.52 13.61
N ASP A 137 -17.79 2.47 13.55
CA ASP A 137 -17.36 1.16 14.08
C ASP A 137 -16.20 0.59 13.25
N LYS A 138 -16.26 0.78 11.92
CA LYS A 138 -15.24 0.31 10.97
C LYS A 138 -15.11 1.24 9.75
N VAL A 139 -13.87 1.41 9.27
CA VAL A 139 -13.52 2.03 7.97
C VAL A 139 -12.80 0.98 7.12
N SER A 140 -13.13 0.90 5.83
CA SER A 140 -12.46 0.00 4.89
C SER A 140 -11.56 0.79 3.94
N VAL A 141 -10.34 0.32 3.74
CA VAL A 141 -9.32 0.93 2.88
C VAL A 141 -8.78 -0.13 1.92
N ASP A 142 -8.78 0.16 0.63
CA ASP A 142 -8.14 -0.71 -0.35
C ASP A 142 -6.65 -0.36 -0.48
N ILE A 143 -5.79 -1.38 -0.62
CA ILE A 143 -4.42 -1.22 -1.10
C ILE A 143 -4.44 -1.64 -2.57
N ALA A 144 -4.27 -0.68 -3.46
CA ALA A 144 -4.39 -0.88 -4.91
C ALA A 144 -3.47 0.10 -5.64
N ASP A 145 -3.08 -0.25 -6.86
CA ASP A 145 -2.23 0.60 -7.71
C ASP A 145 -0.91 0.99 -7.00
N TYR A 146 -0.38 0.13 -6.14
CA TYR A 146 0.79 0.35 -5.29
C TYR A 146 0.63 1.51 -4.30
N GLU A 147 -0.59 1.81 -3.86
CA GLU A 147 -0.91 2.88 -2.91
C GLU A 147 -1.93 2.42 -1.86
N PHE A 148 -1.95 3.09 -0.70
CA PHE A 148 -3.13 3.05 0.17
C PHE A 148 -4.20 3.95 -0.46
N GLY A 149 -5.42 3.44 -0.61
CA GLY A 149 -6.49 4.13 -1.35
C GLY A 149 -6.88 5.50 -0.80
N GLU A 150 -6.52 5.80 0.47
CA GLU A 150 -6.64 7.13 1.06
C GLU A 150 -5.30 7.58 1.64
N ALA A 151 -4.85 8.79 1.28
CA ALA A 151 -3.62 9.37 1.83
C ALA A 151 -3.78 9.83 3.30
N THR A 152 -5.00 10.19 3.71
CA THR A 152 -5.29 10.63 5.09
C THR A 152 -6.71 10.27 5.48
N ILE A 153 -6.87 9.69 6.67
CA ILE A 153 -8.18 9.37 7.28
C ILE A 153 -8.23 10.02 8.66
N THR A 154 -9.38 10.62 9.01
CA THR A 154 -9.63 11.14 10.36
C THR A 154 -10.78 10.36 11.01
N VAL A 155 -10.52 9.78 12.18
CA VAL A 155 -11.47 8.89 12.90
C VAL A 155 -11.55 9.22 14.38
N ALA A 156 -12.66 8.85 15.03
CA ALA A 156 -12.74 8.91 16.48
C ALA A 156 -12.00 7.74 17.16
N PRO A 157 -11.55 7.89 18.42
CA PRO A 157 -11.03 6.77 19.21
C PRO A 157 -12.00 5.57 19.24
N GLY A 158 -11.45 4.37 19.13
CA GLY A 158 -12.18 3.11 19.06
C GLY A 158 -12.53 2.65 17.64
N THR A 159 -12.22 3.44 16.61
CA THR A 159 -12.49 3.06 15.22
C THR A 159 -11.56 1.93 14.79
N THR A 160 -12.11 0.90 14.14
CA THR A 160 -11.31 -0.14 13.46
C THR A 160 -11.11 0.23 12.00
N ILE A 161 -9.88 0.18 11.50
CA ILE A 161 -9.61 0.30 10.07
C ILE A 161 -9.25 -1.09 9.54
N GLU A 162 -9.88 -1.48 8.44
CA GLU A 162 -9.66 -2.74 7.74
C GLU A 162 -9.05 -2.45 6.38
N TRP A 163 -7.88 -3.01 6.11
CA TRP A 163 -7.20 -2.90 4.83
C TRP A 163 -7.38 -4.17 4.04
N THR A 164 -7.69 -4.05 2.75
CA THR A 164 -7.75 -5.17 1.80
C THR A 164 -6.72 -4.98 0.71
N ASN A 165 -5.86 -5.96 0.48
CA ASN A 165 -4.95 -5.90 -0.66
C ASN A 165 -5.67 -6.28 -1.97
N GLN A 166 -5.80 -5.33 -2.89
CA GLN A 166 -6.37 -5.55 -4.23
C GLN A 166 -5.30 -5.75 -5.32
N ASP A 167 -4.03 -5.52 -5.00
CA ASP A 167 -2.91 -5.74 -5.91
C ASP A 167 -2.50 -7.22 -5.95
N GLN A 168 -1.84 -7.61 -7.05
CA GLN A 168 -1.24 -8.95 -7.18
C GLN A 168 0.07 -9.09 -6.40
N VAL A 169 0.73 -7.95 -6.14
CA VAL A 169 1.93 -7.88 -5.30
C VAL A 169 1.49 -7.89 -3.84
N GLN A 170 2.32 -8.47 -2.97
CA GLN A 170 2.03 -8.49 -1.54
C GLN A 170 2.34 -7.15 -0.88
N HIS A 171 1.48 -6.75 0.05
CA HIS A 171 1.62 -5.51 0.83
C HIS A 171 1.38 -5.79 2.31
N ASN A 172 1.81 -4.89 3.19
CA ASN A 172 1.41 -4.94 4.59
C ASN A 172 1.08 -3.54 5.12
N VAL A 173 0.57 -3.50 6.34
CA VAL A 173 0.26 -2.29 7.08
C VAL A 173 1.19 -2.24 8.29
N ALA A 174 2.06 -1.24 8.35
CA ALA A 174 2.99 -1.02 9.45
C ALA A 174 2.92 0.42 9.97
N PHE A 175 3.30 0.61 11.23
CA PHE A 175 3.22 1.90 11.92
C PHE A 175 4.61 2.37 12.35
N GLU A 176 4.93 3.63 12.08
CA GLU A 176 6.16 4.26 12.60
C GLU A 176 6.06 4.59 14.09
#